data_AF-A0A1R3TW42-F1
#
_entry.id   AF-A0A1R3TW42-F1
#
_cell.length_a   1.000
_cell.length_b   1.000
_cell.length_c   1.000
_cell.angle_alpha   90.00
_cell.angle_beta   90.00
_cell.angle_gamma   90.00
#
_symmetry.space_group_name_H-M   'P 1'
#
loop_
_entity.id
_entity.type
_entity.pdbx_description
1 polymer ?
#
loop_
_entity_poly.entity_id
_entity_poly.type
_entity_poly.pdbx_seq_one_letter_code
_entity_poly.pdbx_strand_id
1 'polypeptide(L)'
;MRKPIAQRIKELEARKRALQSRLGKQERAQETRRKILLGSFLLERLAQNGDTSEHNDLKRWLGTQLPGFLSRDADRALFADLLGGCQTVQGQGATGATGASGATGSKDNHEDSDLDGDPLKTVRT
;
A
#
# COMPACT_ATOMS: atom_id res chain seq x y z
N MET A 1 0.24 -45.70 48.06
CA MET A 1 0.83 -44.47 48.64
C MET A 1 0.32 -43.24 47.90
N ARG A 2 -0.08 -42.17 48.60
CA ARG A 2 -0.61 -40.94 47.97
C ARG A 2 0.56 -40.13 47.39
N LYS A 3 0.45 -39.67 46.14
CA LYS A 3 1.43 -38.74 45.56
C LYS A 3 1.48 -37.45 46.39
N PRO A 4 2.67 -36.88 46.65
CA PRO A 4 2.80 -35.62 47.36
C PRO A 4 2.09 -34.50 46.59
N ILE A 5 1.45 -33.59 47.33
CA ILE A 5 0.62 -32.51 46.77
C ILE A 5 1.41 -31.67 45.75
N ALA A 6 2.70 -31.42 46.02
CA ALA A 6 3.60 -30.72 45.10
C ALA A 6 3.74 -31.41 43.73
N GLN A 7 3.78 -32.74 43.69
CA GLN A 7 3.87 -33.49 42.44
C GLN A 7 2.57 -33.40 41.63
N ARG A 8 1.42 -33.41 42.31
CA ARG A 8 0.11 -33.20 41.66
C ARG A 8 -0.04 -31.79 41.10
N ILE A 9 0.44 -30.76 41.80
CA ILE A 9 0.46 -29.38 41.30
C ILE A 9 1.32 -29.29 40.03
N LYS A 10 2.53 -29.85 40.04
CA LYS A 10 3.40 -29.89 38.85
C LYS A 10 2.74 -30.61 37.67
N GLU A 11 2.08 -31.74 37.90
CA GLU A 11 1.35 -32.48 36.85
C GLU A 11 0.19 -31.66 36.26
N LEU A 12 -0.57 -30.95 37.09
CA LEU A 12 -1.67 -30.09 36.64
C LEU A 12 -1.18 -28.86 35.88
N GLU A 13 -0.11 -28.22 36.34
CA GLU A 13 0.51 -27.09 35.63
C GLU A 13 1.05 -27.51 34.26
N ALA A 14 1.72 -28.67 34.18
CA ALA A 14 2.20 -29.20 32.92
C ALA A 14 1.05 -29.46 31.93
N ARG A 15 -0.06 -30.05 32.40
CA ARG A 15 -1.26 -30.26 31.57
C ARG A 15 -1.89 -28.94 31.12
N LYS A 16 -1.99 -27.95 32.02
CA LYS A 16 -2.49 -26.60 31.69
C LYS A 16 -1.64 -25.95 30.59
N ARG A 17 -0.32 -25.95 30.74
CA ARG A 17 0.61 -25.37 29.76
C ARG A 17 0.49 -26.07 28.40
N ALA A 18 0.36 -27.40 28.39
CA ALA A 18 0.16 -28.16 27.15
C ALA A 18 -1.15 -27.80 26.44
N LEU A 19 -2.26 -27.68 27.18
CA LEU A 19 -3.55 -27.26 26.64
C LEU A 19 -3.51 -25.83 26.11
N GLN A 20 -2.90 -24.89 26.85
CA GLN A 20 -2.73 -23.50 26.40
C GLN A 20 -1.88 -23.42 25.12
N SER A 21 -0.79 -24.18 25.04
CA SER A 21 0.03 -24.24 23.83
C SER A 21 -0.75 -24.77 22.63
N ARG A 22 -1.60 -25.79 22.83
CA ARG A 22 -2.47 -26.32 21.79
C ARG A 22 -3.51 -25.31 21.34
N LEU A 23 -4.14 -24.61 22.29
CA LEU A 23 -5.10 -23.56 21.99
C LEU A 23 -4.46 -22.43 21.18
N GLY A 24 -3.31 -21.91 21.60
CA GLY A 24 -2.61 -20.85 20.88
C GLY A 24 -2.10 -21.26 19.49
N LYS A 25 -1.91 -22.57 19.22
CA LYS A 25 -1.67 -23.08 17.86
C LYS A 25 -2.94 -23.05 17.01
N GLN A 26 -4.07 -23.46 17.58
CA GLN A 26 -5.37 -23.44 16.89
C GLN A 26 -5.82 -22.02 16.57
N GLU A 27 -5.68 -21.10 17.52
CA GLU A 27 -6.03 -19.69 17.32
C GLU A 27 -5.25 -19.07 16.18
N ARG A 28 -3.91 -19.24 16.16
CA ARG A 28 -3.08 -18.77 15.04
C ARG A 28 -3.46 -19.42 13.72
N ALA A 29 -3.73 -20.73 13.70
CA ALA A 29 -4.16 -21.41 12.49
C ALA A 29 -5.51 -20.88 11.96
N GLN A 30 -6.48 -20.65 12.86
CA GLN A 30 -7.77 -20.07 12.51
C GLN A 30 -7.66 -18.62 12.06
N GLU A 31 -6.83 -17.82 12.72
CA GLU A 31 -6.59 -16.42 12.39
C GLU A 31 -5.95 -16.29 11.01
N THR A 32 -4.90 -17.07 10.73
CA THR A 32 -4.28 -17.13 9.40
C THR A 32 -5.29 -17.57 8.35
N ARG A 33 -6.09 -18.61 8.61
CA ARG A 33 -7.13 -19.07 7.67
C ARG A 33 -8.17 -17.98 7.41
N ARG A 34 -8.65 -17.28 8.45
CA ARG A 34 -9.63 -16.20 8.32
C ARG A 34 -9.07 -15.04 7.50
N LYS A 35 -7.84 -14.62 7.78
CA LYS A 35 -7.17 -13.52 7.06
C LYS A 35 -6.97 -13.85 5.58
N ILE A 36 -6.51 -15.07 5.29
CA ILE A 36 -6.29 -15.52 3.91
C ILE A 36 -7.62 -15.60 3.16
N LEU A 37 -8.64 -16.27 3.72
CA LEU A 37 -9.93 -16.44 3.05
C LEU A 37 -10.64 -15.10 2.82
N LEU A 38 -10.60 -14.20 3.80
CA LEU A 38 -11.19 -12.87 3.65
C LEU A 38 -10.45 -12.07 2.57
N GLY A 39 -9.12 -12.12 2.56
CA GLY A 39 -8.30 -11.47 1.54
C GLY A 39 -8.58 -12.02 0.14
N SER A 40 -8.58 -13.34 -0.04
CA SER A 40 -8.85 -13.96 -1.34
C SER A 40 -10.26 -13.66 -1.84
N PHE A 41 -11.26 -13.73 -0.95
CA PHE A 41 -12.65 -13.40 -1.29
C PHE A 41 -12.80 -11.93 -1.71
N LEU A 42 -12.16 -11.00 -0.99
CA LEU A 42 -12.22 -9.59 -1.31
C LEU A 42 -11.55 -9.31 -2.67
N LEU A 43 -10.39 -9.89 -2.95
CA LEU A 43 -9.71 -9.75 -4.24
C LEU A 43 -10.55 -10.32 -5.39
N GLU A 44 -11.13 -11.50 -5.21
CA GLU A 44 -12.03 -12.10 -6.20
C GLU A 44 -13.27 -11.22 -6.44
N ARG A 45 -13.85 -10.67 -5.38
CA ARG A 45 -14.99 -9.76 -5.48
C ARG A 45 -14.64 -8.47 -6.23
N LEU A 46 -13.42 -7.95 -6.03
CA LEU A 46 -12.93 -6.74 -6.69
C LEU A 46 -12.61 -6.95 -8.18
N ALA A 47 -12.16 -8.17 -8.52
CA ALA A 47 -11.86 -8.61 -9.88
C ALA A 47 -13.13 -8.91 -10.70
N GLN A 48 -14.23 -9.29 -10.04
CA GLN A 48 -15.52 -9.41 -10.70
C GLN A 48 -15.97 -8.01 -11.18
N ASN A 49 -16.10 -7.82 -12.49
CA ASN A 49 -16.64 -6.60 -13.09
C ASN A 49 -18.16 -6.53 -12.87
N GLY A 50 -18.57 -6.27 -11.64
CA GLY A 50 -19.95 -5.94 -11.29
C GLY A 50 -20.05 -4.44 -11.02
N ASP A 51 -20.68 -3.68 -11.92
CA ASP A 51 -21.02 -2.27 -11.71
C ASP A 51 -22.22 -2.11 -10.76
N THR A 52 -22.16 -2.76 -9.60
CA THR A 52 -23.12 -2.50 -8.52
C THR A 52 -22.62 -1.34 -7.67
N SER A 53 -23.55 -0.53 -7.16
CA SER A 53 -23.23 0.59 -6.25
C SER A 53 -22.41 0.12 -5.05
N GLU A 54 -22.77 -1.03 -4.47
CA GLU A 54 -22.07 -1.65 -3.33
C GLU A 54 -20.59 -1.96 -3.63
N HIS A 55 -20.29 -2.42 -4.85
CA HIS A 55 -18.93 -2.74 -5.25
C HIS A 55 -18.07 -1.49 -5.44
N ASN A 56 -18.65 -0.45 -6.03
CA ASN A 56 -18.00 0.86 -6.16
C ASN A 56 -17.79 1.55 -4.81
N ASP A 57 -18.75 1.42 -3.89
CA ASP A 57 -18.64 1.91 -2.51
C ASP A 57 -17.54 1.20 -1.74
N LEU A 58 -17.44 -0.12 -1.90
CA LEU A 58 -16.38 -0.93 -1.29
C LEU A 58 -14.99 -0.57 -1.84
N LYS A 59 -14.85 -0.41 -3.17
CA LYS A 59 -13.61 0.05 -3.81
C LYS A 59 -13.18 1.41 -3.28
N ARG A 60 -14.10 2.37 -3.22
CA ARG A 60 -13.84 3.71 -2.69
C ARG A 60 -13.42 3.67 -1.23
N TRP A 61 -14.14 2.92 -0.39
CA TRP A 61 -13.80 2.75 1.03
C TRP A 61 -12.41 2.15 1.19
N LEU A 62 -12.10 1.08 0.43
CA LEU A 62 -10.81 0.41 0.49
C LEU A 62 -9.65 1.33 0.05
N GLY A 63 -9.88 2.16 -0.98
CA GLY A 63 -8.93 3.19 -1.39
C GLY A 63 -8.58 4.19 -0.28
N THR A 64 -9.50 4.48 0.64
CA THR A 64 -9.24 5.37 1.79
C THR A 64 -8.56 4.67 2.97
N GLN A 65 -8.90 3.41 3.23
CA GLN A 65 -8.43 2.70 4.44
C GLN A 65 -7.14 1.91 4.22
N LEU A 66 -6.97 1.30 3.03
CA LEU A 66 -5.85 0.41 2.74
C LEU A 66 -4.48 1.12 2.79
N PRO A 67 -4.31 2.37 2.30
CA PRO A 67 -3.05 3.08 2.44
C PRO A 67 -2.63 3.32 3.90
N GLY A 68 -3.59 3.49 4.82
CA GLY A 68 -3.32 3.64 6.25
C GLY A 68 -2.99 2.31 6.95
N PHE A 69 -3.45 1.19 6.40
CA PHE A 69 -3.16 -0.15 6.91
C PHE A 69 -1.79 -0.68 6.44
N LEU A 70 -1.38 -0.34 5.22
CA LEU A 70 -0.12 -0.78 4.63
C LEU A 70 1.04 0.07 5.15
N SER A 71 1.85 -0.48 6.05
CA SER A 71 3.01 0.24 6.59
C SER A 71 4.21 0.28 5.63
N ARG A 72 4.35 -0.72 4.74
CA ARG A 72 5.53 -0.87 3.85
C ARG A 72 5.23 -0.41 2.42
N ASP A 73 6.20 0.25 1.80
CA ASP A 73 6.12 0.66 0.39
C ASP A 73 5.99 -0.51 -0.58
N ALA A 74 6.69 -1.61 -0.32
CA ALA A 74 6.60 -2.81 -1.14
C ALA A 74 5.17 -3.38 -1.16
N ASP A 75 4.49 -3.37 -0.01
CA ASP A 75 3.11 -3.85 0.08
C ASP A 75 2.14 -2.88 -0.62
N ARG A 76 2.39 -1.55 -0.53
CA ARG A 76 1.61 -0.54 -1.27
C ARG A 76 1.68 -0.74 -2.80
N ALA A 77 2.85 -1.11 -3.32
CA ALA A 77 3.04 -1.37 -4.74
C ALA A 77 2.21 -2.56 -5.25
N LEU A 78 1.94 -3.56 -4.41
CA LEU A 78 1.11 -4.73 -4.77
C LEU A 78 -0.36 -4.39 -5.00
N PHE A 79 -0.83 -3.25 -4.50
CA PHE A 79 -2.22 -2.79 -4.65
C PHE A 79 -2.34 -1.52 -5.50
N ALA A 80 -1.29 -1.16 -6.25
CA ALA A 80 -1.27 0.08 -7.03
C ALA A 80 -2.35 0.12 -8.13
N ASP A 81 -2.70 -1.04 -8.69
CA ASP A 81 -3.80 -1.25 -9.62
C ASP A 81 -5.17 -0.93 -8.98
N LEU A 82 -5.36 -1.36 -7.73
CA LEU A 82 -6.58 -1.16 -6.96
C LEU A 82 -6.71 0.26 -6.38
N LEU A 83 -5.59 0.86 -5.98
CA LEU A 83 -5.52 2.22 -5.41
C LEU A 83 -5.46 3.30 -6.51
N GLY A 84 -4.90 2.98 -7.68
CA GLY A 84 -4.70 3.90 -8.80
C GLY A 84 -5.99 4.26 -9.55
N GLY A 85 -7.07 3.49 -9.40
CA GLY A 85 -8.37 3.80 -9.99
C GLY A 85 -9.10 5.02 -9.38
N CYS A 86 -8.60 5.57 -8.26
CA CYS A 86 -9.21 6.71 -7.55
C CYS A 86 -8.47 8.05 -7.76
N GLN A 87 -7.34 8.07 -8.49
CA GLN A 87 -6.59 9.31 -8.71
C GLN A 87 -6.90 9.95 -10.07
N THR A 88 -8.14 10.41 -10.26
CA THR A 88 -8.46 11.36 -11.33
C THR A 88 -9.49 12.40 -10.88
N VAL A 89 -9.26 13.11 -9.77
CA VAL A 89 -9.85 14.45 -9.56
C VAL A 89 -8.93 15.32 -8.69
N GLN A 90 -7.81 15.78 -9.22
CA GLN A 90 -7.18 17.02 -8.73
C GLN A 90 -6.59 17.77 -9.93
N GLY A 91 -7.27 18.84 -10.35
CA GLY A 91 -6.77 19.72 -11.41
C GLY A 91 -7.82 20.57 -12.13
N GLN A 92 -8.68 21.29 -11.41
CA GLN A 92 -9.38 22.45 -11.99
C GLN A 92 -9.70 23.49 -10.90
N GLY A 93 -8.67 24.26 -10.54
CA GLY A 93 -8.86 25.59 -9.96
C GLY A 93 -8.98 26.60 -11.09
N ALA A 94 -10.20 26.84 -11.57
CA ALA A 94 -10.53 27.98 -12.40
C ALA A 94 -10.95 29.14 -11.49
N THR A 95 -10.02 30.07 -11.25
CA THR A 95 -10.36 31.44 -10.83
C THR A 95 -9.60 32.40 -11.73
N GLY A 96 -10.33 33.02 -12.64
CA GLY A 96 -9.83 34.07 -13.51
C GLY A 96 -9.65 35.40 -12.79
N ALA A 97 -8.84 36.28 -13.37
CA ALA A 97 -9.20 37.64 -13.77
C ALA A 97 -7.93 38.49 -14.04
N THR A 98 -7.80 38.90 -15.30
CA THR A 98 -7.62 40.29 -15.75
C THR A 98 -6.40 41.11 -15.27
N GLY A 99 -5.61 41.58 -16.25
CA GLY A 99 -4.73 42.74 -16.08
C GLY A 99 -3.79 42.97 -17.26
N ALA A 100 -4.17 43.89 -18.15
CA ALA A 100 -3.40 44.35 -19.30
C ALA A 100 -2.15 45.17 -18.92
N SER A 101 -1.18 45.22 -19.83
CA SER A 101 -0.43 46.41 -20.30
C SER A 101 1.06 46.12 -20.52
N GLY A 102 1.62 46.60 -21.65
CA GLY A 102 3.07 46.80 -21.77
C GLY A 102 3.66 46.38 -23.11
N ALA A 103 3.91 47.37 -23.96
CA ALA A 103 4.44 47.25 -25.31
C ALA A 103 5.95 46.94 -25.38
N THR A 104 6.38 46.57 -26.60
CA THR A 104 7.61 46.95 -27.32
C THR A 104 8.61 45.84 -27.65
N GLY A 105 9.04 45.80 -28.92
CA GLY A 105 10.40 45.39 -29.29
C GLY A 105 10.55 44.24 -30.28
N SER A 106 10.24 44.47 -31.56
CA SER A 106 10.75 43.67 -32.69
C SER A 106 12.19 44.11 -33.02
N LYS A 107 13.14 43.17 -33.14
CA LYS A 107 14.36 43.25 -33.98
C LYS A 107 15.16 41.94 -33.96
N ASP A 108 15.01 41.19 -35.04
CA ASP A 108 16.04 40.66 -35.96
C ASP A 108 17.45 40.29 -35.44
N ASN A 109 17.81 39.03 -35.76
CA ASN A 109 19.08 38.50 -36.28
C ASN A 109 20.40 38.75 -35.51
N HIS A 110 21.13 37.68 -35.20
CA HIS A 110 22.40 37.35 -35.88
C HIS A 110 22.91 35.96 -35.48
N GLU A 111 23.60 35.31 -36.42
CA GLU A 111 24.28 34.01 -36.35
C GLU A 111 25.57 34.08 -35.50
N ASP A 112 26.33 32.99 -35.56
CA ASP A 112 27.65 32.73 -34.98
C ASP A 112 27.63 32.22 -33.54
N SER A 113 28.37 31.19 -33.16
CA SER A 113 29.25 30.24 -33.84
C SER A 113 29.85 29.41 -32.70
N ASP A 114 30.10 28.13 -32.92
CA ASP A 114 31.22 27.38 -32.37
C ASP A 114 31.47 27.38 -30.83
N LEU A 115 31.51 26.18 -30.25
CA LEU A 115 32.76 25.55 -29.81
C LEU A 115 32.46 24.37 -28.88
N ASP A 116 32.68 23.18 -29.44
CA ASP A 116 33.34 22.01 -28.87
C ASP A 116 33.51 21.89 -27.34
N GLY A 117 33.15 20.71 -26.80
CA GLY A 117 34.01 20.06 -25.81
C GLY A 117 33.33 19.27 -24.67
N ASP A 118 32.81 18.08 -24.98
CA ASP A 118 32.71 16.95 -24.03
C ASP A 118 33.23 15.71 -24.80
N PRO A 119 33.80 14.62 -24.22
CA PRO A 119 34.16 14.31 -22.83
C PRO A 119 35.57 13.66 -22.69
N LEU A 120 36.45 14.15 -21.79
CA LEU A 120 37.66 13.39 -21.43
C LEU A 120 37.40 12.41 -20.29
N LYS A 121 37.37 11.14 -20.71
CA LYS A 121 37.62 9.90 -19.97
C LYS A 121 38.73 10.05 -18.91
N THR A 122 38.53 9.44 -17.75
CA THR A 122 39.60 8.72 -17.03
C THR A 122 39.00 7.50 -16.33
N VAL A 123 39.14 6.36 -17.01
CA VAL A 123 39.14 5.01 -16.43
C VAL A 123 40.59 4.56 -16.47
N ARG A 124 41.19 4.28 -15.32
CA ARG A 124 42.30 3.31 -15.14
C ARG A 124 42.52 3.09 -13.64
N THR A 125 42.09 1.94 -13.13
CA THR A 125 42.90 0.77 -12.72
C THR A 125 43.50 0.96 -11.33
#